data_AF-A0A5P9EV65-F1
#
_entry.id   AF-A0A5P9EV65-F1
#
_cell.length_a   1.000
_cell.length_b   1.000
_cell.length_c   1.000
_cell.angle_alpha   90.00
_cell.angle_beta   90.00
_cell.angle_gamma   90.00
#
_symmetry.space_group_name_H-M   'P 1'
#
loop_
_entity.id
_entity.type
_entity.pdbx_description
1 polymer ?
#
loop_
_entity_poly.entity_id
_entity_poly.type
_entity_poly.pdbx_seq_one_letter_code
_entity_poly.pdbx_strand_id
1 'polypeptide(L)' 'MIYGLIGIVFFVWVIFFGGASRLENTLVGYFEFGQAGEKAIYIKMVSWIGLVFSVGFLFFGSSS' A
#
# COMPACT_ATOMS: atom_id res chain seq x y z
N MET A 1 -12.86 11.11 -1.22
CA MET A 1 -11.62 11.91 -1.10
C MET A 1 -10.73 11.50 0.08
N ILE A 2 -11.19 11.54 1.34
CA ILE A 2 -10.32 11.31 2.52
C ILE A 2 -9.69 9.90 2.54
N TYR A 3 -10.42 8.88 2.10
CA TYR A 3 -9.94 7.49 2.01
C TYR A 3 -8.78 7.31 1.04
N GLY A 4 -8.74 8.08 -0.07
CA GLY A 4 -7.64 8.03 -1.03
C GLY A 4 -6.35 8.62 -0.47
N LEU A 5 -6.46 9.72 0.31
CA LEU A 5 -5.32 10.31 1.02
C LEU A 5 -4.73 9.36 2.06
N ILE A 6 -5.58 8.68 2.85
CA ILE A 6 -5.14 7.71 3.85
C ILE A 6 -4.43 6.52 3.17
N GLY A 7 -4.98 6.01 2.07
CA GLY A 7 -4.35 4.96 1.27
C GLY A 7 -2.97 5.36 0.76
N ILE A 8 -2.83 6.57 0.21
CA ILE A 8 -1.53 7.09 -0.26
C ILE A 8 -0.52 7.18 0.89
N VAL A 9 -0.90 7.76 2.04
CA VAL A 9 -0.02 7.86 3.21
C VAL A 9 0.41 6.47 3.69
N PHE A 10 -0.52 5.51 3.71
CA PHE A 10 -0.24 4.13 4.06
C PHE A 10 0.79 3.50 3.09
N PHE A 11 0.57 3.55 1.78
CA PHE A 11 1.51 2.99 0.81
C PHE A 11 2.88 3.68 0.83
N VAL A 12 2.92 5.00 1.00
CA VAL A 12 4.18 5.75 1.16
C VAL A 12 4.93 5.28 2.41
N TRP A 13 4.23 5.09 3.52
CA TRP A 13 4.81 4.56 4.75
C TRP A 13 5.38 3.14 4.58
N VAL A 14 4.63 2.26 3.88
CA VAL A 14 5.07 0.90 3.59
C VAL A 14 6.33 0.88 2.71
N ILE A 15 6.41 1.75 1.70
CA ILE A 15 7.54 1.79 0.74
C ILE A 15 8.80 2.42 1.37
N PHE A 16 8.66 3.60 1.98
CA PHE A 16 9.80 4.46 2.34
C PHE A 16 10.15 4.47 3.83
N PHE A 17 9.18 4.26 4.72
CA PHE A 17 9.36 4.42 6.18
C PHE A 17 9.48 3.08 6.92
N GLY A 18 9.84 2.01 6.20
CA GLY A 18 10.05 0.68 6.79
C GLY A 18 8.76 -0.06 7.17
N GLY A 19 7.58 0.40 6.73
CA GLY A 19 6.32 -0.30 6.99
C GLY A 19 6.31 -1.72 6.40
N ALA A 20 6.95 -1.95 5.25
CA ALA A 20 7.07 -3.27 4.67
C ALA A 20 7.77 -4.29 5.59
N SER A 21 8.84 -3.89 6.28
CA SER A 21 9.54 -4.77 7.23
C SER A 21 8.75 -5.00 8.52
N ARG A 22 7.83 -4.09 8.87
CA ARG A 22 6.91 -4.28 10.01
C ARG A 22 5.73 -5.20 9.68
N LEU A 23 5.38 -5.28 8.40
CA LEU A 23 4.28 -6.10 7.90
C LEU A 23 4.77 -7.49 7.43
N GLU A 24 6.05 -7.64 7.16
CA GLU A 24 6.70 -8.91 6.81
C GLU A 24 6.43 -9.98 7.86
N ASN A 25 5.95 -11.15 7.41
CA ASN A 25 5.61 -12.29 8.28
C ASN A 25 4.56 -11.98 9.38
N THR A 26 3.75 -10.93 9.20
CA THR A 26 2.64 -10.63 10.12
C THR A 26 1.29 -11.06 9.54
N LEU A 27 0.32 -11.30 10.41
CA LEU A 27 -1.06 -11.58 10.00
C LEU A 27 -1.67 -10.43 9.18
N VAL A 28 -1.33 -9.18 9.53
CA VAL A 28 -1.80 -8.00 8.80
C VAL A 28 -1.18 -7.96 7.41
N GLY A 29 0.13 -8.21 7.29
CA GLY A 29 0.80 -8.30 5.99
C GLY A 29 0.23 -9.41 5.10
N TYR A 30 -0.12 -10.58 5.68
CA TYR A 30 -0.78 -11.66 4.93
C TYR A 30 -2.20 -11.29 4.51
N PHE A 31 -2.96 -10.58 5.35
CA PHE A 31 -4.32 -10.17 5.00
C PHE A 31 -4.36 -9.09 3.92
N GLU A 32 -3.44 -8.12 4.00
CA GLU A 32 -3.40 -6.98 3.08
C GLU A 32 -2.66 -7.29 1.77
N PHE A 33 -1.61 -8.11 1.82
CA PHE A 33 -0.74 -8.40 0.68
C PHE A 33 -0.77 -9.88 0.26
N GLY A 34 -1.52 -10.74 0.94
CA GLY A 34 -1.57 -12.17 0.65
C GLY A 34 -0.20 -12.84 0.82
N GLN A 35 0.15 -13.71 -0.12
CA GLN A 35 1.46 -14.35 -0.18
C GLN A 35 2.61 -13.33 -0.33
N ALA A 36 2.36 -12.14 -0.87
CA ALA A 36 3.37 -11.08 -0.93
C ALA A 36 3.74 -10.54 0.46
N GLY A 37 2.94 -10.80 1.49
CA GLY A 37 3.22 -10.48 2.90
C GLY A 37 4.40 -11.26 3.52
N GLU A 38 4.90 -12.31 2.86
CA GLU A 38 5.97 -13.16 3.39
C GLU A 38 7.36 -12.51 3.31
N LYS A 39 7.58 -11.60 2.34
CA LYS A 39 8.84 -10.83 2.26
C LYS A 39 8.58 -9.36 2.04
N ALA A 40 9.32 -8.52 2.75
CA ALA A 40 9.22 -7.07 2.63
C ALA A 40 9.40 -6.56 1.19
N ILE A 41 10.19 -7.25 0.36
CA ILE A 41 10.42 -6.84 -1.03
C ILE A 41 9.16 -6.98 -1.89
N TYR A 42 8.35 -8.01 -1.67
CA TYR A 42 7.11 -8.23 -2.40
C TYR A 42 6.03 -7.27 -1.92
N ILE A 43 5.95 -7.03 -0.60
CA ILE A 43 5.10 -5.98 -0.02
C ILE A 43 5.38 -4.63 -0.68
N LYS A 44 6.66 -4.26 -0.84
CA LYS A 44 7.04 -3.00 -1.51
C LYS A 44 6.59 -2.94 -2.96
N MET A 45 6.79 -4.01 -3.74
CA MET A 45 6.36 -4.05 -5.15
C MET A 45 4.85 -3.90 -5.29
N VAL A 46 4.07 -4.62 -4.47
CA VAL A 46 2.60 -4.52 -4.48
C VAL A 46 2.14 -3.14 -4.00
N SER A 47 2.81 -2.57 -3.01
CA SER A 47 2.52 -1.22 -2.51
C SER A 47 2.74 -0.14 -3.56
N TRP A 48 3.74 -0.28 -4.44
CA TRP A 48 3.93 0.64 -5.58
C TRP A 48 2.74 0.62 -6.53
N ILE A 49 2.21 -0.56 -6.84
CA ILE A 49 1.02 -0.72 -7.68
C ILE A 49 -0.19 -0.09 -6.97
N GLY A 50 -0.40 -0.39 -5.69
CA GLY A 50 -1.48 0.18 -4.88
C GLY A 50 -1.42 1.71 -4.77
N LEU A 51 -0.21 2.28 -4.74
CA LEU A 51 0.00 3.72 -4.74
C LEU A 51 -0.45 4.36 -6.06
N VAL A 52 -0.08 3.78 -7.20
CA VAL A 52 -0.50 4.27 -8.52
C VAL A 52 -2.02 4.22 -8.66
N PHE A 53 -2.66 3.12 -8.25
CA PHE A 53 -4.12 3.02 -8.24
C PHE A 53 -4.78 4.05 -7.30
N SER A 54 -4.22 4.27 -6.11
CA SER A 54 -4.77 5.23 -5.15
C SER A 54 -4.67 6.67 -5.64
N VAL A 55 -3.55 7.00 -6.30
CA VAL A 55 -3.35 8.30 -6.96
C VAL A 55 -4.34 8.44 -8.12
N GLY A 56 -4.45 7.45 -8.99
CA GLY A 56 -5.41 7.45 -10.10
C GLY A 56 -6.86 7.62 -9.62
N PHE A 57 -7.26 6.88 -8.58
CA PHE A 57 -8.59 7.01 -7.99
C PHE A 57 -8.83 8.41 -7.37
N LEU A 58 -7.82 9.01 -6.77
CA LEU A 58 -7.92 10.36 -6.21
C LEU A 58 -8.11 11.41 -7.31
N PHE A 59 -7.43 11.28 -8.45
CA PHE A 59 -7.57 12.21 -9.58
C PHE A 59 -8.84 11.98 -10.41
N PHE A 60 -9.14 10.73 -10.79
CA PHE A 60 -10.28 10.40 -11.65
C PHE A 60 -11.60 10.26 -10.89
N GLY A 61 -11.57 9.82 -9.62
CA GLY A 61 -12.76 9.71 -8.77
C GLY A 61 -13.14 11.03 -8.07
N SER A 62 -12.31 12.06 -8.17
CA SER A 62 -12.64 13.44 -7.73
C SER A 62 -13.38 14.24 -8.81
N SER A 63 -13.36 13.79 -10.06
CA SER A 63 -13.91 14.50 -11.22
C SER A 63 -15.33 14.05 -11.62
N SER A 64 -15.94 13.14 -10.86
CA SER A 64 -17.28 12.58 -11.05
C SER A 64 -18.19 12.90 -9.87
#